data_AF-A0A348A6M7-F1
#
_entry.id   AF-A0A348A6M7-F1
#
_cell.length_a   1.000
_cell.length_b   1.000
_cell.length_c   1.000
_cell.angle_alpha   90.00
_cell.angle_beta   90.00
_cell.angle_gamma   90.00
#
_symmetry.space_group_name_H-M   'P 1'
#
loop_
_entity.id
_entity.type
_entity.pdbx_description
1 polymer ?
#
loop_
_entity_poly.entity_id
_entity_poly.type
_entity_poly.pdbx_seq_one_letter_code
_entity_poly.pdbx_strand_id
1 'polypeptide(L)'
;MKEINIHKIIADKRKEKGITQEELAAYIGITKASVSKWETGQSYPDITFLPLLASYFNISIDELISYKPQMEQEDIKNLYHRLAEAFSEKPFDEVMMECRKIIKKYYSCFPLLIQIGILFINHHMLTEDTDRRIEILEEAMNLFSRVQEESDDVSLVKEAVSFQATCYLILNKPNEVLQLLGETIRPNVPEEDLIAQAYQMLGNTKKANEIMQISMYQHLIQLVATIPNYVVVNASSVEKVEVILNRAFMLIDIYEIETLHPNMTLKVYYAAAQVYCMQGNFERALKMLRKYAAVCAASFTVNSLHLHGDSYFDAIDEWFAEFPLGAKTVRNEEIIKRSMLQSIAENPVFAPMKDVREYKNIITSLKFKLDIKE
;
A
#
# COMPACT_ATOMS: atom_id res chain seq x y z
N MET A 1 -17.85 -7.82 -21.52
CA MET A 1 -17.91 -6.44 -21.00
C MET A 1 -19.16 -6.35 -20.14
N LYS A 2 -19.11 -5.72 -18.94
CA LYS A 2 -20.37 -5.34 -18.27
C LYS A 2 -21.12 -4.42 -19.23
N GLU A 3 -22.41 -4.69 -19.41
CA GLU A 3 -23.30 -3.96 -20.32
C GLU A 3 -23.27 -2.45 -20.01
N ILE A 4 -23.14 -1.63 -21.05
CA ILE A 4 -23.26 -0.17 -20.92
C ILE A 4 -24.74 0.12 -20.58
N ASN A 5 -25.01 0.59 -19.36
CA ASN A 5 -26.38 0.75 -18.85
C ASN A 5 -27.08 2.04 -19.35
N ILE A 6 -26.75 2.51 -20.54
CA ILE A 6 -27.32 3.73 -21.14
C ILE A 6 -28.83 3.65 -21.32
N HIS A 7 -29.38 2.46 -21.60
CA HIS A 7 -30.82 2.24 -21.76
C HIS A 7 -31.62 2.71 -20.53
N LYS A 8 -31.12 2.36 -19.34
CA LYS A 8 -31.73 2.72 -18.07
C LYS A 8 -31.60 4.22 -17.80
N ILE A 9 -30.42 4.80 -18.06
CA ILE A 9 -30.18 6.24 -17.85
C ILE A 9 -31.08 7.09 -18.75
N ILE A 10 -31.23 6.74 -20.04
CA ILE A 10 -32.14 7.45 -20.96
C ILE A 10 -33.57 7.40 -20.44
N ALA A 11 -34.05 6.21 -20.06
CA ALA A 11 -35.42 6.03 -19.58
C ALA A 11 -35.68 6.80 -18.27
N ASP A 12 -34.74 6.75 -17.33
CA ASP A 12 -34.85 7.40 -16.03
C ASP A 12 -34.79 8.93 -16.18
N LYS A 13 -33.83 9.46 -16.96
CA LYS A 13 -33.70 10.91 -17.20
C LYS A 13 -34.87 11.49 -17.99
N ARG A 14 -35.42 10.74 -18.95
CA ARG A 14 -36.65 11.13 -19.66
C ARG A 14 -37.83 11.28 -18.69
N LYS A 15 -38.02 10.28 -17.81
CA LYS A 15 -39.09 10.30 -16.80
C LYS A 15 -38.89 11.43 -15.78
N GLU A 16 -37.66 11.66 -15.34
CA GLU A 16 -37.28 12.76 -14.44
C GLU A 16 -37.65 14.13 -15.05
N LYS A 17 -37.47 14.30 -16.36
CA LYS A 17 -37.90 15.50 -17.10
C LYS A 17 -39.40 15.56 -17.41
N GLY A 18 -40.16 14.50 -17.15
CA GLY A 18 -41.61 14.47 -17.39
C GLY A 18 -42.03 14.45 -18.87
N ILE A 19 -41.13 14.07 -19.79
CA ILE A 19 -41.42 14.06 -21.23
C ILE A 19 -41.72 12.64 -21.74
N THR A 20 -42.38 12.55 -22.89
CA THR A 20 -42.69 11.32 -23.63
C THR A 20 -41.55 10.88 -24.54
N GLN A 21 -41.59 9.63 -25.01
CA GLN A 21 -40.63 9.12 -26.00
C GLN A 21 -40.74 9.88 -27.33
N GLU A 22 -41.94 10.30 -27.74
CA GLU A 22 -42.15 11.15 -28.91
C GLU A 22 -41.44 12.50 -28.78
N GLU A 23 -41.56 13.17 -27.62
CA GLU A 23 -40.93 14.48 -27.41
C GLU A 23 -39.41 14.38 -27.42
N LEU A 24 -38.85 13.34 -26.79
CA LEU A 24 -37.42 13.07 -26.88
C LEU A 24 -36.98 12.78 -28.32
N ALA A 25 -37.74 11.95 -29.04
CA ALA A 25 -37.45 11.62 -30.43
C ALA A 25 -37.48 12.85 -31.35
N ALA A 26 -38.45 13.75 -31.15
CA ALA A 26 -38.59 14.99 -31.88
C ALA A 26 -37.40 15.93 -31.64
N TYR A 27 -36.94 16.06 -30.39
CA TYR A 27 -35.76 16.88 -30.06
C TYR A 27 -34.48 16.33 -30.70
N ILE A 28 -34.29 15.01 -30.65
CA ILE A 28 -33.09 14.35 -31.18
C ILE A 28 -33.12 14.24 -32.72
N GLY A 29 -34.30 14.37 -33.35
CA GLY A 29 -34.46 14.24 -34.80
C GLY A 29 -34.55 12.79 -35.29
N ILE A 30 -35.14 11.91 -34.48
CA ILE A 30 -35.27 10.47 -34.76
C ILE A 30 -36.71 10.00 -34.58
N THR A 31 -36.96 8.71 -34.82
CA THR A 31 -38.27 8.10 -34.60
C THR A 31 -38.47 7.71 -33.13
N LYS A 32 -39.72 7.77 -32.64
CA LYS A 32 -40.09 7.24 -31.32
C LYS A 32 -39.72 5.75 -31.16
N ALA A 33 -39.81 4.98 -32.24
CA ALA A 33 -39.40 3.57 -32.23
C ALA A 33 -37.90 3.41 -31.90
N SER A 34 -37.05 4.32 -32.36
CA SER A 34 -35.62 4.34 -32.01
C SER A 34 -35.42 4.58 -30.51
N VAL A 35 -36.09 5.59 -29.94
CA VAL A 35 -36.04 5.88 -28.49
C VAL A 35 -36.54 4.69 -27.67
N SER A 36 -37.64 4.05 -28.08
CA SER A 36 -38.16 2.85 -27.40
C SER A 36 -37.15 1.69 -27.39
N LYS A 37 -36.48 1.44 -28.53
CA LYS A 37 -35.42 0.42 -28.61
C LYS A 37 -34.23 0.76 -27.72
N TRP A 38 -33.87 2.04 -27.60
CA TRP A 38 -32.82 2.49 -26.69
C TRP A 38 -33.20 2.24 -25.23
N GLU A 39 -34.38 2.68 -24.80
CA GLU A 39 -34.86 2.52 -23.41
C GLU A 39 -35.07 1.06 -22.99
N THR A 40 -35.34 0.17 -23.96
CA THR A 40 -35.55 -1.27 -23.72
C THR A 40 -34.29 -2.13 -23.91
N GLY A 41 -33.14 -1.50 -24.23
CA GLY A 41 -31.87 -2.21 -24.44
C GLY A 41 -31.81 -3.03 -25.74
N GLN A 42 -32.77 -2.89 -26.65
CA GLN A 42 -32.77 -3.59 -27.93
C GLN A 42 -31.74 -3.03 -28.92
N SER A 43 -31.35 -1.76 -28.78
CA SER A 43 -30.26 -1.15 -29.53
C SER A 43 -29.61 -0.01 -28.75
N TYR A 44 -28.40 0.37 -29.13
CA TYR A 44 -27.71 1.54 -28.58
C TYR A 44 -28.00 2.79 -29.44
N PRO A 45 -27.98 4.00 -28.84
CA PRO A 45 -27.82 5.22 -29.61
C PRO A 45 -26.51 5.19 -30.38
N ASP A 46 -26.51 5.73 -31.61
CA ASP A 46 -25.28 6.00 -32.33
C ASP A 46 -24.38 6.96 -31.51
N ILE A 47 -23.07 6.80 -31.62
CA ILE A 47 -22.09 7.63 -30.89
C ILE A 47 -22.30 9.12 -31.13
N THR A 48 -22.80 9.49 -32.32
CA THR A 48 -23.10 10.88 -32.70
C THR A 48 -24.27 11.48 -31.91
N PHE A 49 -25.16 10.67 -31.31
CA PHE A 49 -26.27 11.15 -30.49
C PHE A 49 -25.91 11.33 -29.02
N LEU A 50 -24.79 10.78 -28.54
CA LEU A 50 -24.41 10.85 -27.13
C LEU A 50 -24.22 12.29 -26.62
N PRO A 51 -23.52 13.20 -27.35
CA PRO A 51 -23.38 14.58 -26.90
C PRO A 51 -24.73 15.31 -26.81
N LEU A 52 -25.65 15.02 -27.74
CA LEU A 52 -26.97 15.64 -27.78
C LEU A 52 -27.87 15.15 -26.65
N LEU A 53 -27.87 13.84 -26.38
CA LEU A 53 -28.57 13.23 -25.24
C LEU A 53 -28.03 13.75 -23.91
N ALA A 54 -26.70 13.79 -23.76
CA ALA A 54 -26.04 14.30 -22.55
C ALA A 54 -26.41 15.77 -22.30
N SER A 55 -26.33 16.61 -23.33
CA SER A 55 -26.73 18.03 -23.26
C SER A 55 -28.22 18.18 -22.94
N TYR A 56 -29.08 17.38 -23.57
CA TYR A 56 -30.52 17.44 -23.34
C TYR A 56 -30.90 17.09 -21.90
N PHE A 57 -30.26 16.08 -21.31
CA PHE A 57 -30.50 15.67 -19.93
C PHE A 57 -29.68 16.44 -18.90
N ASN A 58 -28.78 17.33 -19.34
CA ASN A 58 -27.87 18.10 -18.49
C ASN A 58 -26.99 17.19 -17.61
N ILE A 59 -26.36 16.20 -18.22
CA ILE A 59 -25.41 15.27 -17.61
C ILE A 59 -24.17 15.11 -18.51
N SER A 60 -23.08 14.58 -17.97
CA SER A 60 -21.92 14.21 -18.80
C SER A 60 -22.20 12.99 -19.69
N ILE A 61 -21.39 12.79 -20.73
CA ILE A 61 -21.45 11.55 -21.54
C ILE A 61 -21.15 10.34 -20.64
N ASP A 62 -20.17 10.45 -19.74
CA ASP A 62 -19.80 9.39 -18.79
C ASP A 62 -20.99 8.97 -17.91
N GLU A 63 -21.74 9.93 -17.37
CA GLU A 63 -22.99 9.65 -16.66
C GLU A 63 -24.05 8.98 -17.55
N LEU A 64 -24.20 9.46 -18.80
CA LEU A 64 -25.16 8.90 -19.76
C LEU A 64 -24.89 7.41 -20.03
N ILE A 65 -23.61 7.02 -20.17
CA ILE A 65 -23.23 5.62 -20.41
C ILE A 65 -22.95 4.83 -19.11
N SER A 66 -23.13 5.46 -17.94
CA SER A 66 -22.80 4.87 -16.64
C SER A 66 -21.34 4.39 -16.56
N TYR A 67 -20.43 5.15 -17.19
CA TYR A 67 -19.00 4.87 -17.18
C TYR A 67 -18.32 5.70 -16.10
N LYS A 68 -17.54 5.03 -15.26
CA LYS A 68 -16.67 5.67 -14.27
C LYS A 68 -15.24 5.23 -14.57
N PRO A 69 -14.43 6.06 -15.25
CA PRO A 69 -13.03 5.72 -15.53
C PRO A 69 -12.17 5.70 -14.28
N GLN A 70 -12.63 6.39 -13.23
CA GLN A 70 -11.97 6.51 -11.94
C GLN A 70 -12.69 5.67 -10.89
N MET A 71 -11.93 5.05 -10.00
CA MET A 71 -12.44 4.45 -8.77
C MET A 71 -12.28 5.44 -7.63
N GLU A 72 -13.26 5.48 -6.74
CA GLU A 72 -13.15 6.23 -5.49
C GLU A 72 -12.14 5.57 -4.55
N GLN A 73 -11.50 6.35 -3.68
CA GLN A 73 -10.47 5.84 -2.76
C GLN A 73 -10.96 4.64 -1.92
N GLU A 74 -12.19 4.69 -1.41
CA GLU A 74 -12.75 3.60 -0.61
C GLU A 74 -13.00 2.34 -1.46
N ASP A 75 -13.36 2.49 -2.74
CA ASP A 75 -13.50 1.35 -3.66
C ASP A 75 -12.12 0.73 -3.98
N ILE A 76 -11.09 1.56 -4.17
CA ILE A 76 -9.71 1.11 -4.39
C ILE A 76 -9.20 0.34 -3.17
N LYS A 77 -9.41 0.88 -1.98
CA LYS A 77 -9.04 0.25 -0.70
C LYS A 77 -9.71 -1.12 -0.54
N ASN A 78 -11.02 -1.19 -0.72
CA ASN A 78 -11.75 -2.45 -0.60
C ASN A 78 -11.34 -3.46 -1.68
N LEU A 79 -11.06 -2.99 -2.89
CA LEU A 79 -10.54 -3.82 -3.97
C LEU A 79 -9.16 -4.39 -3.65
N TYR A 80 -8.24 -3.56 -3.13
CA TYR A 80 -6.90 -3.99 -2.74
C TYR A 80 -6.96 -5.10 -1.69
N HIS A 81 -7.70 -4.88 -0.59
CA HIS A 81 -7.79 -5.85 0.50
C HIS A 81 -8.36 -7.18 0.04
N ARG A 82 -9.42 -7.15 -0.79
CA ARG A 82 -9.99 -8.36 -1.40
C ARG A 82 -8.98 -9.10 -2.29
N LEU A 83 -8.18 -8.39 -3.08
CA LEU A 83 -7.16 -9.02 -3.93
C LEU A 83 -6.00 -9.59 -3.09
N ALA A 84 -5.58 -8.89 -2.05
CA ALA A 84 -4.56 -9.36 -1.10
C ALA A 84 -5.00 -10.64 -0.37
N GLU A 85 -6.27 -10.72 0.04
CA GLU A 85 -6.86 -11.95 0.59
C GLU A 85 -6.92 -13.08 -0.45
N ALA A 86 -7.30 -12.77 -1.69
CA ALA A 86 -7.42 -13.77 -2.75
C ALA A 86 -6.10 -14.53 -3.04
N PHE A 87 -4.93 -13.92 -2.81
CA PHE A 87 -3.64 -14.63 -2.95
C PHE A 87 -3.45 -15.78 -1.95
N SER A 88 -4.20 -15.81 -0.85
CA SER A 88 -4.19 -16.91 0.12
C SER A 88 -5.23 -17.98 -0.20
N GLU A 89 -6.27 -17.64 -0.97
CA GLU A 89 -7.43 -18.49 -1.22
C GLU A 89 -7.46 -19.11 -2.62
N LYS A 90 -6.77 -18.49 -3.57
CA LYS A 90 -6.83 -18.83 -5.00
C LYS A 90 -5.45 -19.06 -5.60
N PRO A 91 -5.35 -19.78 -6.74
CA PRO A 91 -4.10 -19.90 -7.47
C PRO A 91 -3.53 -18.54 -7.84
N PHE A 92 -2.21 -18.38 -7.65
CA PHE A 92 -1.50 -17.12 -7.86
C PHE A 92 -1.78 -16.49 -9.24
N ASP A 93 -1.68 -17.28 -10.32
CA ASP A 93 -1.93 -16.79 -11.68
C ASP A 93 -3.39 -16.38 -11.94
N GLU A 94 -4.37 -16.98 -11.22
CA GLU A 94 -5.77 -16.56 -11.33
C GLU A 94 -5.95 -15.13 -10.80
N VAL A 95 -5.37 -14.84 -9.63
CA VAL A 95 -5.41 -13.51 -9.01
C VAL A 95 -4.66 -12.49 -9.88
N MET A 96 -3.50 -12.87 -10.43
CA MET A 96 -2.75 -12.01 -11.35
C MET A 96 -3.53 -11.70 -12.63
N MET A 97 -4.23 -12.69 -13.22
CA MET A 97 -5.11 -12.45 -14.37
C MET A 97 -6.26 -11.50 -14.02
N GLU A 98 -6.82 -11.61 -12.82
CA GLU A 98 -7.85 -10.69 -12.33
C GLU A 98 -7.32 -9.26 -12.22
N CYS A 99 -6.14 -9.07 -11.60
CA CYS A 99 -5.47 -7.77 -11.51
C CYS A 99 -5.25 -7.16 -12.90
N ARG A 100 -4.73 -7.93 -13.86
CA ARG A 100 -4.52 -7.47 -15.24
C ARG A 100 -5.82 -7.07 -15.95
N LYS A 101 -6.94 -7.75 -15.68
CA LYS A 101 -8.27 -7.35 -16.20
C LYS A 101 -8.74 -6.02 -15.59
N ILE A 102 -8.49 -5.81 -14.30
CA ILE A 102 -8.81 -4.57 -13.60
C ILE A 102 -7.97 -3.41 -14.15
N ILE A 103 -6.65 -3.59 -14.27
CA ILE A 103 -5.74 -2.60 -14.86
C ILE A 103 -6.25 -2.17 -16.23
N LYS A 104 -6.56 -3.12 -17.12
CA LYS A 104 -7.10 -2.83 -18.46
C LYS A 104 -8.41 -2.04 -18.43
N LYS A 105 -9.25 -2.27 -17.42
CA LYS A 105 -10.55 -1.60 -17.29
C LYS A 105 -10.42 -0.18 -16.74
N TYR A 106 -9.47 0.06 -15.85
CA TYR A 106 -9.29 1.32 -15.11
C TYR A 106 -7.91 1.92 -15.37
N TYR A 107 -7.43 1.85 -16.61
CA TYR A 107 -6.06 2.20 -16.98
C TYR A 107 -5.75 3.71 -16.89
N SER A 108 -6.79 4.54 -16.82
CA SER A 108 -6.69 5.98 -16.55
C SER A 108 -6.82 6.31 -15.05
N CYS A 109 -7.00 5.32 -14.18
CA CYS A 109 -7.12 5.52 -12.73
C CYS A 109 -5.77 5.38 -12.05
N PHE A 110 -4.99 6.46 -12.06
CA PHE A 110 -3.63 6.46 -11.52
C PHE A 110 -3.51 6.06 -10.04
N PRO A 111 -4.39 6.52 -9.12
CA PRO A 111 -4.37 6.03 -7.75
C PRO A 111 -4.53 4.51 -7.67
N LEU A 112 -5.42 3.92 -8.48
CA LEU A 112 -5.58 2.47 -8.54
C LEU A 112 -4.34 1.78 -9.11
N LEU A 113 -3.72 2.34 -10.16
CA LEU A 113 -2.50 1.76 -10.74
C LEU A 113 -1.35 1.73 -9.72
N ILE A 114 -1.17 2.79 -8.92
CA ILE A 114 -0.23 2.80 -7.80
C ILE A 114 -0.53 1.63 -6.85
N GLN A 115 -1.78 1.49 -6.40
CA GLN A 115 -2.15 0.44 -5.44
C GLN A 115 -1.97 -0.97 -6.01
N ILE A 116 -2.27 -1.21 -7.29
CA ILE A 116 -2.01 -2.52 -7.91
C ILE A 116 -0.50 -2.78 -8.08
N GLY A 117 0.29 -1.76 -8.41
CA GLY A 117 1.76 -1.89 -8.44
C GLY A 117 2.33 -2.25 -7.06
N ILE A 118 1.84 -1.62 -6.00
CA ILE A 118 2.21 -1.96 -4.61
C ILE A 118 1.77 -3.39 -4.26
N LEU A 119 0.58 -3.81 -4.71
CA LEU A 119 0.10 -5.18 -4.52
C LEU A 119 1.08 -6.19 -5.14
N PHE A 120 1.56 -5.92 -6.36
CA PHE A 120 2.55 -6.75 -7.05
C PHE A 120 3.88 -6.79 -6.28
N ILE A 121 4.40 -5.63 -5.83
CA ILE A 121 5.61 -5.58 -4.97
C ILE A 121 5.40 -6.43 -3.70
N ASN A 122 4.25 -6.36 -3.06
CA ASN A 122 4.01 -7.05 -1.80
C ASN A 122 3.85 -8.57 -1.94
N HIS A 123 3.44 -9.06 -3.12
CA HIS A 123 3.06 -10.46 -3.33
C HIS A 123 3.93 -11.22 -4.35
N HIS A 124 4.88 -10.56 -5.04
CA HIS A 124 5.73 -11.22 -6.05
C HIS A 124 6.47 -12.47 -5.52
N MET A 125 6.89 -12.48 -4.26
CA MET A 125 7.61 -13.61 -3.66
C MET A 125 6.76 -14.87 -3.43
N LEU A 126 5.44 -14.81 -3.64
CA LEU A 126 4.55 -15.97 -3.48
C LEU A 126 4.68 -17.00 -4.60
N THR A 127 5.26 -16.64 -5.75
CA THR A 127 5.68 -17.61 -6.75
C THR A 127 7.12 -18.04 -6.48
N GLU A 128 7.45 -19.31 -6.71
CA GLU A 128 8.83 -19.84 -6.61
C GLU A 128 9.67 -19.53 -7.86
N ASP A 129 9.02 -19.24 -8.98
CA ASP A 129 9.65 -18.93 -10.26
C ASP A 129 10.29 -17.54 -10.24
N THR A 130 11.62 -17.50 -10.41
CA THR A 130 12.41 -16.27 -10.37
C THR A 130 12.19 -15.39 -11.60
N ASP A 131 12.04 -15.96 -12.79
CA ASP A 131 11.77 -15.19 -14.00
C ASP A 131 10.39 -14.54 -13.89
N ARG A 132 9.42 -15.29 -13.35
CA ARG A 132 8.09 -14.77 -13.08
C ARG A 132 8.08 -13.64 -12.05
N ARG A 133 8.91 -13.69 -11.01
CA ARG A 133 9.08 -12.59 -10.04
C ARG A 133 9.56 -11.32 -10.73
N ILE A 134 10.52 -11.44 -11.63
CA ILE A 134 11.07 -10.31 -12.40
C ILE A 134 9.99 -9.70 -13.29
N GLU A 135 9.25 -10.52 -14.05
CA GLU A 135 8.14 -10.07 -14.89
C GLU A 135 7.10 -9.25 -14.11
N ILE A 136 6.74 -9.70 -12.89
CA ILE A 136 5.74 -9.02 -12.05
C ILE A 136 6.25 -7.66 -11.57
N LEU A 137 7.53 -7.57 -11.20
CA LEU A 137 8.15 -6.31 -10.79
C LEU A 137 8.27 -5.34 -11.98
N GLU A 138 8.57 -5.84 -13.17
CA GLU A 138 8.56 -5.06 -14.41
C GLU A 138 7.14 -4.58 -14.78
N GLU A 139 6.12 -5.42 -14.61
CA GLU A 139 4.72 -5.01 -14.74
C GLU A 139 4.38 -3.88 -13.76
N ALA A 140 4.77 -4.00 -12.48
CA ALA A 140 4.58 -2.93 -11.49
C ALA A 140 5.30 -1.63 -11.89
N MET A 141 6.54 -1.73 -12.35
CA MET A 141 7.30 -0.58 -12.86
C MET A 141 6.62 0.11 -14.04
N ASN A 142 6.04 -0.65 -14.98
CA ASN A 142 5.30 -0.08 -16.10
C ASN A 142 4.06 0.70 -15.64
N LEU A 143 3.38 0.24 -14.59
CA LEU A 143 2.28 1.00 -13.98
C LEU A 143 2.78 2.32 -13.39
N PHE A 144 3.91 2.30 -12.67
CA PHE A 144 4.50 3.53 -12.09
C PHE A 144 5.01 4.49 -13.17
N SER A 145 5.69 4.00 -14.21
CA SER A 145 6.17 4.82 -15.35
C SER A 145 4.99 5.55 -16.01
N ARG A 146 3.87 4.86 -16.21
CA ARG A 146 2.66 5.47 -16.74
C ARG A 146 2.14 6.60 -15.85
N VAL A 147 2.08 6.40 -14.54
CA VAL A 147 1.65 7.46 -13.61
C VAL A 147 2.62 8.64 -13.67
N GLN A 148 3.92 8.39 -13.77
CA GLN A 148 4.92 9.44 -13.93
C GLN A 148 4.76 10.23 -15.24
N GLU A 149 4.44 9.55 -16.35
CA GLU A 149 4.34 10.15 -17.68
C GLU A 149 3.02 10.89 -17.93
N GLU A 150 1.91 10.42 -17.35
CA GLU A 150 0.55 10.89 -17.71
C GLU A 150 -0.25 11.53 -16.56
N SER A 151 0.22 11.49 -15.31
CA SER A 151 -0.49 12.13 -14.18
C SER A 151 -0.09 13.59 -14.03
N ASP A 152 -1.09 14.47 -13.94
CA ASP A 152 -0.91 15.88 -13.57
C ASP A 152 -0.75 16.08 -12.05
N ASP A 153 -1.00 15.05 -11.24
CA ASP A 153 -0.83 15.08 -9.78
C ASP A 153 0.63 14.82 -9.39
N VAL A 154 1.31 15.87 -8.94
CA VAL A 154 2.73 15.86 -8.51
C VAL A 154 2.99 14.88 -7.37
N SER A 155 2.03 14.68 -6.46
CA SER A 155 2.17 13.77 -5.33
C SER A 155 2.17 12.32 -5.82
N LEU A 156 1.23 11.97 -6.70
CA LEU A 156 1.18 10.63 -7.32
C LEU A 156 2.42 10.35 -8.16
N VAL A 157 2.94 11.34 -8.89
CA VAL A 157 4.19 11.20 -9.66
C VAL A 157 5.37 10.91 -8.72
N LYS A 158 5.49 11.63 -7.60
CA LYS A 158 6.55 11.40 -6.61
C LYS A 158 6.46 10.02 -5.96
N GLU A 159 5.25 9.56 -5.66
CA GLU A 159 5.01 8.20 -5.16
C GLU A 159 5.42 7.15 -6.19
N ALA A 160 5.00 7.29 -7.45
CA ALA A 160 5.35 6.39 -8.54
C ALA A 160 6.87 6.23 -8.68
N VAL A 161 7.60 7.35 -8.69
CA VAL A 161 9.07 7.37 -8.75
C VAL A 161 9.70 6.60 -7.59
N SER A 162 9.15 6.74 -6.38
CA SER A 162 9.66 6.06 -5.18
C SER A 162 9.42 4.55 -5.24
N PHE A 163 8.25 4.11 -5.72
CA PHE A 163 7.96 2.68 -5.88
C PHE A 163 8.72 2.06 -7.06
N GLN A 164 8.99 2.80 -8.13
CA GLN A 164 9.86 2.36 -9.21
C GLN A 164 11.30 2.15 -8.72
N ALA A 165 11.84 3.08 -7.93
CA ALA A 165 13.14 2.91 -7.28
C ALA A 165 13.16 1.67 -6.36
N THR A 166 12.05 1.39 -5.67
CA THR A 166 11.90 0.18 -4.85
C THR A 166 11.98 -1.09 -5.72
N CYS A 167 11.31 -1.13 -6.87
CA CYS A 167 11.44 -2.25 -7.80
C CYS A 167 12.87 -2.42 -8.30
N TYR A 168 13.57 -1.33 -8.66
CA TYR A 168 14.99 -1.42 -9.05
C TYR A 168 15.87 -1.98 -7.92
N LEU A 169 15.65 -1.59 -6.67
CA LEU A 169 16.36 -2.17 -5.53
C LEU A 169 16.10 -3.69 -5.39
N ILE A 170 14.84 -4.13 -5.52
CA ILE A 170 14.48 -5.56 -5.46
C ILE A 170 15.13 -6.34 -6.60
N LEU A 171 15.19 -5.76 -7.80
CA LEU A 171 15.85 -6.32 -8.98
C LEU A 171 17.39 -6.19 -8.96
N ASN A 172 17.97 -5.65 -7.88
CA ASN A 172 19.40 -5.42 -7.73
C ASN A 172 20.00 -4.55 -8.86
N LYS A 173 19.29 -3.47 -9.21
CA LYS A 173 19.63 -2.46 -10.24
C LYS A 173 19.96 -1.10 -9.61
N PRO A 174 21.10 -0.96 -8.91
CA PRO A 174 21.40 0.21 -8.08
C PRO A 174 21.71 1.49 -8.89
N ASN A 175 22.27 1.35 -10.10
CA ASN A 175 22.59 2.52 -10.92
C ASN A 175 21.32 3.22 -11.41
N GLU A 176 20.28 2.44 -11.73
CA GLU A 176 18.97 2.92 -12.12
C GLU A 176 18.27 3.66 -10.97
N VAL A 177 18.46 3.21 -9.72
CA VAL A 177 17.98 3.92 -8.53
C VAL A 177 18.64 5.30 -8.42
N LEU A 178 19.97 5.38 -8.58
CA LEU A 178 20.70 6.64 -8.48
C LEU A 178 20.40 7.57 -9.66
N GLN A 179 20.20 7.03 -10.86
CA GLN A 179 19.77 7.80 -12.02
C GLN A 179 18.36 8.39 -11.81
N LEU A 180 17.46 7.63 -11.17
CA LEU A 180 16.08 8.04 -10.93
C LEU A 180 15.93 9.03 -9.76
N LEU A 181 16.61 8.77 -8.63
CA LEU A 181 16.46 9.56 -7.39
C LEU A 181 17.55 10.62 -7.18
N GLY A 182 18.67 10.51 -7.91
CA GLY A 182 19.86 11.33 -7.73
C GLY A 182 20.79 10.82 -6.61
N GLU A 183 21.97 11.43 -6.53
CA GLU A 183 23.05 11.04 -5.60
C GLU A 183 23.13 11.93 -4.34
N THR A 184 22.28 12.95 -4.23
CA THR A 184 22.36 13.94 -3.14
C THR A 184 21.04 14.05 -2.39
N ILE A 185 21.14 14.20 -1.07
CA ILE A 185 19.98 14.40 -0.20
C ILE A 185 19.74 15.90 -0.04
N ARG A 186 18.52 16.33 -0.31
CA ARG A 186 18.08 17.72 -0.08
C ARG A 186 17.49 17.86 1.33
N PRO A 187 17.66 19.01 1.98
CA PRO A 187 16.98 19.28 3.25
C PRO A 187 15.47 19.12 3.10
N ASN A 188 14.85 18.43 4.05
CA ASN A 188 13.41 18.44 4.17
C ASN A 188 12.97 19.80 4.76
N VAL A 189 11.91 20.38 4.21
CA VAL A 189 11.31 21.62 4.73
C VAL A 189 9.97 21.23 5.34
N PRO A 190 9.85 21.09 6.66
CA PRO A 190 8.61 20.69 7.30
C PRO A 190 7.60 21.84 7.21
N GLU A 191 6.49 21.62 6.51
CA GLU A 191 5.41 22.59 6.36
C GLU A 191 4.35 22.45 7.47
N GLU A 192 4.36 21.31 8.17
CA GLU A 192 3.38 20.93 9.19
C GLU A 192 3.35 21.93 10.36
N ASP A 193 4.52 22.46 10.75
CA ASP A 193 4.64 23.48 11.80
C ASP A 193 3.93 24.78 11.43
N LEU A 194 3.99 25.18 10.16
CA LEU A 194 3.32 26.37 9.66
C LEU A 194 1.80 26.17 9.63
N ILE A 195 1.35 24.99 9.20
CA ILE A 195 -0.07 24.64 9.14
C ILE A 195 -0.66 24.58 10.57
N ALA A 196 0.03 23.94 11.51
CA ALA A 196 -0.39 23.89 12.91
C ALA A 196 -0.50 25.29 13.53
N GLN A 197 0.49 26.15 13.30
CA GLN A 197 0.45 27.56 13.74
C GLN A 197 -0.71 28.33 13.11
N ALA A 198 -0.99 28.13 11.82
CA ALA A 198 -2.14 28.77 11.16
C ALA A 198 -3.48 28.34 11.80
N TYR A 199 -3.68 27.06 12.07
CA TYR A 199 -4.88 26.58 12.78
C TYR A 199 -4.96 27.14 14.21
N GLN A 200 -3.83 27.26 14.91
CA GLN A 200 -3.78 27.88 16.23
C GLN A 200 -4.18 29.36 16.18
N MET A 201 -3.71 30.12 15.19
CA MET A 201 -4.09 31.53 14.98
C MET A 201 -5.57 31.70 14.63
N LEU A 202 -6.17 30.72 13.96
CA LEU A 202 -7.61 30.66 13.67
C LEU A 202 -8.46 30.19 14.88
N GLY A 203 -7.82 29.90 16.02
CA GLY A 203 -8.50 29.41 17.23
C GLY A 203 -8.86 27.92 17.20
N ASN A 204 -8.43 27.18 16.17
CA ASN A 204 -8.65 25.73 16.07
C ASN A 204 -7.48 24.96 16.70
N THR A 205 -7.39 25.03 18.03
CA THR A 205 -6.33 24.35 18.80
C THR A 205 -6.39 22.83 18.66
N LYS A 206 -7.57 22.23 18.45
CA LYS A 206 -7.71 20.78 18.25
C LYS A 206 -6.98 20.32 16.99
N LYS A 207 -7.22 20.98 15.85
CA LYS A 207 -6.55 20.62 14.58
C LYS A 207 -5.05 20.92 14.61
N ALA A 208 -4.65 21.99 15.29
CA ALA A 208 -3.23 22.28 15.50
C ALA A 208 -2.52 21.17 16.30
N ASN A 209 -3.14 20.66 17.37
CA ASN A 209 -2.61 19.55 18.16
C ASN A 209 -2.51 18.25 17.35
N GLU A 210 -3.55 17.92 16.58
CA GLU A 210 -3.58 16.76 15.69
C GLU A 210 -2.40 16.78 14.70
N ILE A 211 -2.20 17.89 13.99
CA ILE A 211 -1.10 18.05 13.02
C ILE A 211 0.26 17.89 13.68
N MET A 212 0.43 18.44 14.89
CA MET A 212 1.69 18.35 15.60
C MET A 212 1.99 16.90 16.02
N GLN A 213 0.99 16.17 16.50
CA GLN A 213 1.16 14.74 16.81
C GLN A 213 1.48 13.93 15.56
N ILE A 214 0.79 14.15 14.43
CA ILE A 214 1.08 13.48 13.15
C ILE A 214 2.54 13.74 12.74
N SER A 215 2.97 15.00 12.76
CA SER A 215 4.35 15.37 12.43
C SER A 215 5.36 14.66 13.33
N MET A 216 5.18 14.73 14.65
CA MET A 216 6.09 14.08 15.61
C MET A 216 6.13 12.56 15.44
N TYR A 217 4.97 11.93 15.24
CA TYR A 217 4.87 10.49 14.97
C TYR A 217 5.62 10.12 13.70
N GLN A 218 5.40 10.84 12.59
CA GLN A 218 6.10 10.58 11.33
C GLN A 218 7.62 10.69 11.48
N HIS A 219 8.12 11.72 12.16
CA HIS A 219 9.55 11.90 12.40
C HIS A 219 10.14 10.77 13.26
N LEU A 220 9.43 10.36 14.32
CA LEU A 220 9.82 9.24 15.16
C LEU A 220 9.90 7.94 14.36
N ILE A 221 8.83 7.59 13.64
CA ILE A 221 8.76 6.36 12.86
C ILE A 221 9.79 6.37 11.73
N GLN A 222 10.03 7.50 11.06
CA GLN A 222 11.05 7.62 10.03
C GLN A 222 12.46 7.43 10.61
N LEU A 223 12.75 8.02 11.77
CA LEU A 223 14.02 7.81 12.46
C LEU A 223 14.23 6.31 12.73
N VAL A 224 13.24 5.64 13.33
CA VAL A 224 13.32 4.21 13.65
C VAL A 224 13.46 3.37 12.36
N ALA A 225 12.72 3.70 11.31
CA ALA A 225 12.74 2.98 10.03
C ALA A 225 14.12 3.04 9.34
N THR A 226 14.93 4.06 9.60
CA THR A 226 16.29 4.17 9.04
C THR A 226 17.35 3.39 9.82
N ILE A 227 17.09 3.05 11.09
CA ILE A 227 18.05 2.36 11.97
C ILE A 227 18.54 1.02 11.39
N PRO A 228 17.68 0.11 10.87
CA PRO A 228 18.13 -1.15 10.29
C PRO A 228 19.21 -0.96 9.22
N ASN A 229 18.97 -0.04 8.28
CA ASN A 229 19.91 0.27 7.22
C ASN A 229 21.20 0.91 7.76
N TYR A 230 21.09 1.80 8.75
CA TYR A 230 22.26 2.44 9.35
C TYR A 230 23.14 1.43 10.10
N VAL A 231 22.54 0.45 10.78
CA VAL A 231 23.26 -0.65 11.43
C VAL A 231 23.97 -1.53 10.41
N VAL A 232 23.30 -1.90 9.30
CA VAL A 232 23.87 -2.74 8.24
C VAL A 232 25.05 -2.06 7.54
N VAL A 233 24.93 -0.78 7.17
CA VAL A 233 26.02 -0.03 6.52
C VAL A 233 27.25 0.10 7.43
N ASN A 234 27.07 0.04 8.75
CA ASN A 234 28.15 0.11 9.73
C ASN A 234 28.55 -1.27 10.29
N ALA A 235 28.11 -2.38 9.69
CA ALA A 235 28.30 -3.73 10.23
C ALA A 235 29.76 -4.12 10.51
N SER A 236 30.72 -3.49 9.82
CA SER A 236 32.16 -3.73 10.02
C SER A 236 32.72 -3.14 11.31
N SER A 237 32.04 -2.17 11.93
CA SER A 237 32.48 -1.52 13.17
C SER A 237 31.62 -1.95 14.36
N VAL A 238 32.15 -2.87 15.17
CA VAL A 238 31.47 -3.38 16.38
C VAL A 238 31.10 -2.23 17.32
N GLU A 239 32.03 -1.32 17.60
CA GLU A 239 31.79 -0.17 18.48
C GLU A 239 30.68 0.74 17.96
N LYS A 240 30.67 1.03 16.65
CA LYS A 240 29.65 1.89 16.06
C LYS A 240 28.28 1.25 16.09
N VAL A 241 28.20 -0.05 15.77
CA VAL A 241 26.95 -0.83 15.84
C VAL A 241 26.35 -0.79 17.24
N GLU A 242 27.18 -0.94 18.28
CA GLU A 242 26.73 -0.84 19.67
C GLU A 242 26.13 0.52 20.01
N VAL A 243 26.79 1.61 19.60
CA VAL A 243 26.25 2.97 19.83
C VAL A 243 24.91 3.16 19.12
N ILE A 244 24.77 2.67 17.89
CA ILE A 244 23.53 2.79 17.12
C ILE A 244 22.41 2.01 17.81
N LEU A 245 22.65 0.73 18.12
CA LEU A 245 21.65 -0.15 18.70
C LEU A 245 21.25 0.27 20.11
N ASN A 246 22.18 0.75 20.95
CA ASN A 246 21.85 1.27 22.27
C ASN A 246 20.89 2.46 22.18
N ARG A 247 21.15 3.41 21.27
CA ARG A 247 20.23 4.54 21.04
C ARG A 247 18.88 4.07 20.48
N ALA A 248 18.89 3.10 19.58
CA ALA A 248 17.68 2.53 19.01
C ALA A 248 16.79 1.88 20.09
N PHE A 249 17.38 1.07 20.98
CA PHE A 249 16.63 0.39 22.03
C PHE A 249 16.08 1.36 23.06
N MET A 250 16.86 2.36 23.47
CA MET A 250 16.36 3.42 24.35
C MET A 250 15.17 4.18 23.72
N LEU A 251 15.24 4.47 22.42
CA LEU A 251 14.15 5.13 21.71
C LEU A 251 12.89 4.25 21.63
N ILE A 252 13.06 2.97 21.31
CA ILE A 252 11.98 1.97 21.29
C ILE A 252 11.31 1.87 22.66
N ASP A 253 12.09 1.84 23.74
CA ASP A 253 11.58 1.73 25.10
C ASP A 253 10.85 3.01 25.55
N ILE A 254 11.40 4.20 25.27
CA ILE A 254 10.83 5.49 25.72
C ILE A 254 9.47 5.79 25.07
N TYR A 255 9.32 5.47 23.79
CA TYR A 255 8.08 5.70 23.03
C TYR A 255 7.22 4.45 22.89
N GLU A 256 7.53 3.40 23.64
CA GLU A 256 6.79 2.12 23.61
C GLU A 256 6.56 1.59 22.18
N ILE A 257 7.57 1.70 21.31
CA ILE A 257 7.41 1.47 19.86
C ILE A 257 7.08 0.00 19.55
N GLU A 258 7.41 -0.92 20.46
CA GLU A 258 6.97 -2.32 20.38
C GLU A 258 5.44 -2.48 20.32
N THR A 259 4.68 -1.63 21.02
CA THR A 259 3.21 -1.62 21.00
C THR A 259 2.70 -0.64 19.97
N LEU A 260 3.25 0.59 19.92
CA LEU A 260 2.80 1.65 19.01
C LEU A 260 3.04 1.30 17.53
N HIS A 261 4.18 0.70 17.19
CA HIS A 261 4.48 0.32 15.81
C HIS A 261 5.33 -0.97 15.73
N PRO A 262 4.74 -2.15 16.00
CA PRO A 262 5.48 -3.41 16.13
C PRO A 262 6.36 -3.75 14.91
N ASN A 263 5.87 -3.46 13.70
CA ASN A 263 6.59 -3.71 12.45
C ASN A 263 7.96 -2.99 12.37
N MET A 264 8.08 -1.77 12.91
CA MET A 264 9.37 -1.06 12.90
C MET A 264 10.35 -1.70 13.87
N THR A 265 9.88 -2.07 15.05
CA THR A 265 10.72 -2.75 16.05
C THR A 265 11.21 -4.12 15.56
N LEU A 266 10.35 -4.89 14.87
CA LEU A 266 10.74 -6.15 14.25
C LEU A 266 11.91 -5.97 13.27
N LYS A 267 11.88 -4.93 12.43
CA LYS A 267 12.98 -4.64 11.49
C LYS A 267 14.28 -4.31 12.20
N VAL A 268 14.22 -3.56 13.32
CA VAL A 268 15.41 -3.22 14.12
C VAL A 268 16.01 -4.48 14.75
N TYR A 269 15.21 -5.30 15.44
CA TYR A 269 15.70 -6.54 16.05
C TYR A 269 16.24 -7.53 15.03
N TYR A 270 15.60 -7.64 13.88
CA TYR A 270 16.06 -8.49 12.80
C TYR A 270 17.42 -8.05 12.24
N ALA A 271 17.58 -6.76 11.91
CA ALA A 271 18.86 -6.23 11.42
C ALA A 271 19.98 -6.33 12.47
N ALA A 272 19.67 -6.08 13.74
CA ALA A 272 20.61 -6.28 14.84
C ALA A 272 21.06 -7.74 14.93
N ALA A 273 20.12 -8.70 14.84
CA ALA A 273 20.44 -10.12 14.85
C ALA A 273 21.37 -10.51 13.68
N GLN A 274 21.07 -10.00 12.47
CA GLN A 274 21.90 -10.26 11.28
C GLN A 274 23.33 -9.74 11.47
N VAL A 275 23.48 -8.47 11.88
CA VAL A 275 24.80 -7.86 12.05
C VAL A 275 25.59 -8.52 13.18
N TYR A 276 24.96 -8.84 14.31
CA TYR A 276 25.65 -9.60 15.36
C TYR A 276 26.10 -10.99 14.90
N CYS A 277 25.28 -11.68 14.11
CA CYS A 277 25.66 -12.97 13.54
C CYS A 277 26.85 -12.83 12.58
N MET A 278 26.85 -11.81 11.71
CA MET A 278 27.95 -11.50 10.80
C MET A 278 29.25 -11.16 11.55
N GLN A 279 29.16 -10.55 12.73
CA GLN A 279 30.29 -10.26 13.62
C GLN A 279 30.74 -11.46 14.47
N GLY A 280 30.09 -12.63 14.33
CA GLY A 280 30.36 -13.82 15.15
C GLY A 280 29.85 -13.73 16.59
N ASN A 281 29.07 -12.70 16.93
CA ASN A 281 28.49 -12.52 18.26
C ASN A 281 27.13 -13.24 18.37
N PHE A 282 27.18 -14.58 18.41
CA PHE A 282 25.98 -15.41 18.39
C PHE A 282 25.08 -15.22 19.61
N GLU A 283 25.65 -14.93 20.80
CA GLU A 283 24.87 -14.69 22.01
C GLU A 283 23.93 -13.49 21.85
N ARG A 284 24.46 -12.37 21.33
CA ARG A 284 23.65 -11.17 21.07
C ARG A 284 22.70 -11.35 19.90
N ALA A 285 23.11 -12.07 18.86
CA ALA A 285 22.22 -12.42 17.76
C ALA A 285 20.99 -13.21 18.26
N LEU A 286 21.21 -14.23 19.09
CA LEU A 286 20.12 -15.03 19.70
C LEU A 286 19.25 -14.19 20.63
N LYS A 287 19.82 -13.26 21.39
CA LYS A 287 19.06 -12.30 22.22
C LYS A 287 18.11 -11.46 21.36
N MET A 288 18.58 -10.96 20.22
CA MET A 288 17.76 -10.18 19.29
C MET A 288 16.67 -11.04 18.63
N LEU A 289 16.99 -12.27 18.23
CA LEU A 289 15.99 -13.21 17.69
C LEU A 289 14.91 -13.59 18.71
N ARG A 290 15.24 -13.67 20.00
CA ARG A 290 14.23 -13.85 21.07
C ARG A 290 13.30 -12.65 21.17
N LYS A 291 13.84 -11.43 21.15
CA LYS A 291 13.03 -10.21 21.15
C LYS A 291 12.13 -10.15 19.92
N TYR A 292 12.69 -10.42 18.73
CA TYR A 292 11.94 -10.53 17.48
C TYR A 292 10.77 -11.52 17.61
N ALA A 293 11.03 -12.75 18.06
CA ALA A 293 10.01 -13.78 18.21
C ALA A 293 8.94 -13.42 19.25
N ALA A 294 9.31 -12.69 20.31
CA ALA A 294 8.36 -12.19 21.31
C ALA A 294 7.40 -11.16 20.71
N VAL A 295 7.92 -10.18 19.97
CA VAL A 295 7.10 -9.17 19.28
C VAL A 295 6.20 -9.81 18.24
N CYS A 296 6.70 -10.74 17.42
CA CYS A 296 5.88 -11.50 16.45
C CYS A 296 4.69 -12.19 17.10
N ALA A 297 4.88 -12.82 18.26
CA ALA A 297 3.79 -13.49 18.97
C ALA A 297 2.79 -12.49 19.60
N ALA A 298 3.29 -11.34 20.09
CA ALA A 298 2.44 -10.30 20.65
C ALA A 298 1.57 -9.63 19.56
N SER A 299 2.09 -9.46 18.33
CA SER A 299 1.43 -8.85 17.17
C SER A 299 0.10 -9.47 16.71
N PHE A 300 -0.26 -10.65 17.22
CA PHE A 300 -1.52 -11.35 16.87
C PHE A 300 -2.38 -11.68 18.09
N THR A 301 -1.99 -11.21 19.28
CA THR A 301 -2.68 -11.52 20.53
C THR A 301 -2.99 -10.26 21.33
N VAL A 302 -1.97 -9.46 21.61
CA VAL A 302 -2.05 -8.26 22.46
C VAL A 302 -1.88 -6.99 21.64
N ASN A 303 -0.93 -6.99 20.71
CA ASN A 303 -0.64 -5.86 19.85
C ASN A 303 -1.33 -6.09 18.50
N SER A 304 -1.90 -5.04 17.92
CA SER A 304 -2.39 -5.09 16.55
C SER A 304 -1.25 -4.74 15.58
N LEU A 305 -1.23 -5.36 14.40
CA LEU A 305 -0.39 -4.88 13.29
C LEU A 305 -1.02 -3.68 12.56
N HIS A 306 -2.22 -3.26 12.96
CA HIS A 306 -2.85 -2.07 12.43
C HIS A 306 -2.15 -0.82 12.96
N LEU A 307 -2.16 0.24 12.16
CA LEU A 307 -1.69 1.55 12.61
C LEU A 307 -2.68 2.13 13.63
N HIS A 308 -2.15 2.65 14.73
CA HIS A 308 -2.94 3.28 15.79
C HIS A 308 -2.09 4.29 16.58
N GLY A 309 -2.76 5.20 17.28
CA GLY A 309 -2.18 6.06 18.30
C GLY A 309 -2.04 5.37 19.65
N ASP A 310 -1.59 6.12 20.65
CA ASP A 310 -1.50 5.67 22.04
C ASP A 310 -1.86 6.82 22.99
N SER A 311 -1.56 6.68 24.28
CA SER A 311 -1.84 7.75 25.26
C SER A 311 -1.03 9.04 25.06
N TYR A 312 0.04 8.99 24.25
CA TYR A 312 0.87 10.14 23.91
C TYR A 312 0.47 10.72 22.53
N PHE A 313 0.26 9.86 21.54
CA PHE A 313 -0.28 10.19 20.22
C PHE A 313 -1.78 9.90 20.15
N ASP A 314 -2.57 10.60 20.97
CA ASP A 314 -3.99 10.34 21.17
C ASP A 314 -4.94 10.92 20.09
N ALA A 315 -4.39 11.61 19.09
CA ALA A 315 -5.15 12.31 18.05
C ALA A 315 -4.81 11.87 16.62
N ILE A 316 -4.14 10.72 16.41
CA ILE A 316 -3.65 10.33 15.07
C ILE A 316 -4.45 9.20 14.39
N ASP A 317 -5.45 8.61 15.05
CA ASP A 317 -6.22 7.48 14.50
C ASP A 317 -7.04 7.87 13.26
N GLU A 318 -7.63 9.08 13.26
CA GLU A 318 -8.40 9.61 12.12
C GLU A 318 -7.49 9.79 10.88
N TRP A 319 -6.23 10.19 11.08
CA TRP A 319 -5.25 10.34 10.01
C TRP A 319 -4.93 9.00 9.31
N PHE A 320 -4.81 7.91 10.06
CA PHE A 320 -4.62 6.58 9.44
C PHE A 320 -5.84 6.13 8.63
N ALA A 321 -7.05 6.60 8.95
CA ALA A 321 -8.24 6.29 8.17
C ALA A 321 -8.23 6.96 6.78
N GLU A 322 -7.51 8.08 6.63
CA GLU A 322 -7.34 8.83 5.38
C GLU A 322 -6.33 8.18 4.41
N PHE A 323 -5.57 7.16 4.86
CA PHE A 323 -4.58 6.49 4.01
C PHE A 323 -5.24 5.78 2.83
N PRO A 324 -4.56 5.65 1.66
CA PRO A 324 -5.10 4.94 0.50
C PRO A 324 -5.62 3.52 0.80
N LEU A 325 -4.99 2.82 1.75
CA LEU A 325 -5.40 1.47 2.19
C LEU A 325 -5.96 1.43 3.62
N GLY A 326 -6.05 2.59 4.29
CA GLY A 326 -6.37 2.71 5.71
C GLY A 326 -5.29 2.11 6.63
N ALA A 327 -5.65 1.89 7.90
CA ALA A 327 -4.76 1.38 8.94
C ALA A 327 -4.47 -0.13 8.89
N LYS A 328 -5.12 -0.89 7.99
CA LYS A 328 -5.03 -2.36 7.93
C LYS A 328 -3.73 -2.83 7.27
N THR A 329 -3.34 -4.08 7.54
CA THR A 329 -2.18 -4.69 6.90
C THR A 329 -2.36 -4.88 5.40
N VAL A 330 -1.27 -4.75 4.65
CA VAL A 330 -1.25 -4.85 3.17
C VAL A 330 -1.14 -6.28 2.63
N ARG A 331 -1.03 -7.27 3.53
CA ARG A 331 -1.01 -8.70 3.22
C ARG A 331 -1.92 -9.41 4.21
N ASN A 332 -2.42 -10.58 3.82
CA ASN A 332 -3.20 -11.44 4.70
C ASN A 332 -2.36 -11.92 5.89
N GLU A 333 -2.99 -12.11 7.05
CA GLU A 333 -2.38 -12.55 8.30
C GLU A 333 -1.55 -13.83 8.15
N GLU A 334 -2.05 -14.83 7.42
CA GLU A 334 -1.37 -16.11 7.23
C GLU A 334 -0.05 -15.94 6.47
N ILE A 335 -0.05 -15.10 5.43
CA ILE A 335 1.16 -14.76 4.66
C ILE A 335 2.16 -14.02 5.55
N ILE A 336 1.69 -13.09 6.40
CA ILE A 336 2.55 -12.35 7.33
C ILE A 336 3.21 -13.31 8.33
N LYS A 337 2.44 -14.20 8.96
CA LYS A 337 2.93 -15.20 9.92
C LYS A 337 4.02 -16.09 9.29
N ARG A 338 3.75 -16.64 8.10
CA ARG A 338 4.73 -17.44 7.35
C ARG A 338 6.00 -16.63 7.04
N SER A 339 5.86 -15.41 6.55
CA SER A 339 6.99 -14.51 6.25
C SER A 339 7.86 -14.24 7.48
N MET A 340 7.24 -14.00 8.65
CA MET A 340 7.98 -13.76 9.90
C MET A 340 8.83 -14.98 10.29
N LEU A 341 8.25 -16.19 10.23
CA LEU A 341 8.99 -17.42 10.53
C LEU A 341 10.11 -17.68 9.52
N GLN A 342 9.80 -17.60 8.23
CA GLN A 342 10.77 -17.83 7.15
C GLN A 342 11.95 -16.87 7.21
N SER A 343 11.70 -15.61 7.56
CA SER A 343 12.75 -14.58 7.64
C SER A 343 13.90 -14.97 8.57
N ILE A 344 13.62 -15.73 9.64
CA ILE A 344 14.67 -16.25 10.52
C ILE A 344 15.06 -17.68 10.15
N ALA A 345 14.10 -18.55 9.81
CA ALA A 345 14.38 -19.97 9.59
C ALA A 345 15.21 -20.26 8.33
N GLU A 346 15.00 -19.48 7.26
CA GLU A 346 15.55 -19.74 5.93
C GLU A 346 16.65 -18.74 5.54
N ASN A 347 16.93 -17.73 6.37
CA ASN A 347 17.95 -16.74 6.04
C ASN A 347 19.38 -17.31 6.14
N PRO A 348 20.18 -17.28 5.06
CA PRO A 348 21.56 -17.78 5.07
C PRO A 348 22.47 -17.12 6.10
N VAL A 349 22.21 -15.87 6.48
CA VAL A 349 23.00 -15.14 7.49
C VAL A 349 23.02 -15.87 8.83
N PHE A 350 21.96 -16.60 9.16
CA PHE A 350 21.85 -17.35 10.42
C PHE A 350 22.32 -18.81 10.30
N ALA A 351 22.81 -19.24 9.13
CA ALA A 351 23.33 -20.60 8.93
C ALA A 351 24.36 -21.04 9.99
N PRO A 352 25.29 -20.19 10.48
CA PRO A 352 26.23 -20.57 11.54
C PRO A 352 25.55 -20.98 12.86
N MET A 353 24.32 -20.53 13.11
CA MET A 353 23.55 -20.84 14.32
C MET A 353 22.57 -22.00 14.14
N LYS A 354 22.47 -22.59 12.94
CA LYS A 354 21.44 -23.59 12.61
C LYS A 354 21.42 -24.79 13.55
N ASP A 355 22.57 -25.20 14.07
CA ASP A 355 22.71 -26.33 15.01
C ASP A 355 22.69 -25.95 16.49
N VAL A 356 22.65 -24.65 16.80
CA VAL A 356 22.56 -24.17 18.18
C VAL A 356 21.18 -24.51 18.74
N ARG A 357 21.14 -25.20 19.88
CA ARG A 357 19.88 -25.62 20.54
C ARG A 357 18.93 -24.45 20.78
N GLU A 358 19.46 -23.33 21.24
CA GLU A 358 18.67 -22.13 21.52
C GLU A 358 18.03 -21.55 20.24
N TYR A 359 18.75 -21.55 19.13
CA TYR A 359 18.23 -21.13 17.83
C TYR A 359 17.06 -22.00 17.36
N LYS A 360 17.23 -23.33 17.43
CA LYS A 360 16.16 -24.31 17.12
C LYS A 360 14.94 -24.06 18.00
N ASN A 361 15.12 -23.84 19.30
CA ASN A 361 14.03 -23.56 20.23
C ASN A 361 13.27 -22.27 19.88
N ILE A 362 13.96 -21.19 19.47
CA ILE A 362 13.32 -19.94 19.05
C ILE A 362 12.40 -20.18 17.84
N ILE A 363 12.90 -20.88 16.82
CA ILE A 363 12.13 -21.21 15.61
C ILE A 363 10.92 -22.08 15.95
N THR A 364 11.11 -23.15 16.71
CA THR A 364 10.01 -24.05 17.11
C THR A 364 8.98 -23.32 17.95
N SER A 365 9.42 -22.50 18.91
CA SER A 365 8.50 -21.70 19.73
C SER A 365 7.74 -20.67 18.91
N LEU A 366 8.39 -20.04 17.93
CA LEU A 366 7.74 -19.05 17.07
C LEU A 366 6.70 -19.72 16.18
N LYS A 367 7.05 -20.85 15.54
CA LYS A 367 6.11 -21.65 14.73
C LYS A 367 4.86 -22.00 15.52
N PHE A 368 5.03 -22.48 16.75
CA PHE A 368 3.92 -22.81 17.65
C PHE A 368 3.07 -21.57 18.01
N LYS A 369 3.70 -20.46 18.41
CA LYS A 369 2.99 -19.24 18.81
C LYS A 369 2.24 -18.56 17.67
N LEU A 370 2.69 -18.74 16.43
CA LEU A 370 2.03 -18.19 15.24
C LEU A 370 0.94 -19.13 14.67
N ASP A 371 0.72 -20.31 15.25
CA ASP A 371 -0.24 -21.32 14.77
C ASP A 371 -0.03 -21.71 13.29
N ILE A 372 1.22 -21.83 12.87
CA ILE A 372 1.56 -22.21 11.49
C ILE A 372 1.52 -23.75 11.39
N LYS A 373 0.50 -24.26 10.70
CA LYS A 373 0.35 -25.70 10.39
C LYS A 373 1.45 -26.18 9.43
N GLU A 374 1.77 -27.48 9.53
CA GLU A 374 2.74 -28.14 8.64
C GLU A 374 2.31 -28.19 7.18
#